data_AF-A0A1Y1XXP6-F1
#
_entry.id   AF-A0A1Y1XXP6-F1
#
_cell.length_a   1.000
_cell.length_b   1.000
_cell.length_c   1.000
_cell.angle_alpha   90.00
_cell.angle_beta   90.00
_cell.angle_gamma   90.00
#
_symmetry.space_group_name_H-M   'P 1'
#
loop_
_entity.id
_entity.type
_entity.pdbx_description
1 polymer ?
#
loop_
_entity_poly.entity_id
_entity_poly.type
_entity_poly.pdbx_seq_one_letter_code
_entity_poly.pdbx_strand_id
1 'polypeptide(L)' 'KTRRRTNKQEQAILESSFKINQRPDIATRESLAKELGMSTRAIQIWFQNKRQTLKK' A
#
# COMPACT_ATOMS: atom_id res chain seq x y z
N LYS A 1 11.06 17.02 3.20
CA LYS A 1 9.66 16.56 2.97
C LYS A 1 9.40 15.37 3.87
N THR A 2 8.74 15.59 5.01
CA THR A 2 8.55 14.61 6.11
C THR A 2 7.70 13.43 5.62
N ARG A 3 8.11 12.19 5.89
CA ARG A 3 7.34 11.00 5.50
C ARG A 3 5.98 11.04 6.22
N ARG A 4 4.86 11.11 5.50
CA ARG A 4 3.53 10.92 6.10
C ARG A 4 3.50 9.50 6.68
N ARG A 5 3.35 9.39 8.00
CA ARG A 5 3.18 8.10 8.64
C ARG A 5 1.80 7.61 8.26
N THR A 6 1.74 6.46 7.58
CA THR A 6 0.50 5.78 7.26
C THR A 6 -0.24 5.50 8.57
N ASN A 7 -1.48 5.96 8.72
CA ASN A 7 -2.29 5.73 9.92
C ASN A 7 -2.59 4.23 10.07
N LYS A 8 -2.87 3.76 11.29
CA LYS A 8 -3.20 2.34 11.55
C LYS A 8 -4.37 1.83 10.68
N GLN A 9 -5.36 2.67 10.41
CA GLN A 9 -6.49 2.34 9.53
C GLN A 9 -6.05 2.15 8.08
N GLU A 10 -5.27 3.09 7.55
CA GLU A 10 -4.72 3.00 6.19
C GLU A 10 -3.81 1.77 6.04
N GLN A 11 -3.03 1.44 7.07
CA GLN A 11 -2.23 0.21 7.11
C GLN A 11 -3.09 -1.05 7.09
N ALA A 12 -4.18 -1.11 7.86
CA ALA A 12 -5.07 -2.27 7.89
C ALA A 12 -5.73 -2.53 6.53
N ILE A 13 -6.11 -1.48 5.80
CA ILE A 13 -6.66 -1.59 4.44
C ILE A 13 -5.60 -2.12 3.47
N LEU A 14 -4.38 -1.55 3.52
CA LEU A 14 -3.27 -1.99 2.67
C LEU A 14 -2.89 -3.45 2.95
N GLU A 15 -2.87 -3.88 4.22
CA GLU A 15 -2.61 -5.27 4.59
C GLU A 15 -3.73 -6.22 4.16
N SER A 16 -4.98 -5.80 4.27
CA SER A 16 -6.12 -6.59 3.80
C SER A 16 -6.06 -6.79 2.30
N SER A 17 -5.78 -5.73 1.54
CA SER A 17 -5.56 -5.83 0.09
C SER A 17 -4.34 -6.68 -0.26
N PHE A 18 -3.24 -6.56 0.50
CA PHE A 18 -2.02 -7.35 0.32
C PHE A 18 -2.25 -8.85 0.51
N LYS A 19 -3.10 -9.26 1.47
CA LYS A 19 -3.47 -10.66 1.68
C LYS A 19 -4.17 -11.26 0.47
N ILE A 20 -4.98 -10.46 -0.24
CA ILE A 20 -5.70 -10.88 -1.44
C ILE A 20 -4.78 -10.87 -2.66
N ASN A 21 -3.99 -9.80 -2.83
CA ASN A 21 -3.07 -9.65 -3.94
C ASN A 21 -1.77 -8.95 -3.53
N GLN A 22 -0.67 -9.71 -3.45
CA GLN A 22 0.66 -9.21 -3.09
C GLN A 22 1.34 -8.39 -4.21
N ARG A 23 0.81 -8.49 -5.43
CA ARG A 23 1.25 -7.79 -6.65
C ARG A 23 0.06 -7.05 -7.27
N PRO A 24 -0.42 -5.99 -6.63
CA PRO A 24 -1.57 -5.24 -7.13
C PRO A 24 -1.26 -4.63 -8.49
N ASP A 25 -2.21 -4.73 -9.41
CA ASP A 25 -2.09 -4.09 -10.72
C ASP A 25 -2.30 -2.57 -10.62
N ILE A 26 -2.19 -1.84 -11.73
CA ILE A 26 -2.41 -0.39 -11.78
C ILE A 26 -3.81 -0.03 -11.26
N ALA A 27 -4.86 -0.72 -11.75
CA ALA A 27 -6.23 -0.46 -11.33
C ALA A 27 -6.46 -0.65 -9.81
N THR A 28 -5.91 -1.72 -9.23
CA THR A 28 -5.99 -1.95 -7.77
C THR A 28 -5.26 -0.85 -6.99
N ARG A 29 -4.10 -0.41 -7.48
CA ARG A 29 -3.33 0.67 -6.84
C ARG A 29 -4.06 2.02 -6.92
N GLU A 30 -4.74 2.31 -8.02
CA GLU A 30 -5.54 3.52 -8.20
C GLU A 30 -6.77 3.52 -7.29
N SER A 31 -7.45 2.39 -7.15
CA SER A 31 -8.56 2.25 -6.22
C SER A 31 -8.11 2.51 -4.77
N LEU A 32 -7.02 1.88 -4.33
CA LEU A 32 -6.45 2.10 -3.00
C LEU A 32 -5.95 3.53 -2.79
N ALA A 33 -5.34 4.12 -3.82
CA ALA A 33 -4.90 5.51 -3.80
C ALA A 33 -6.07 6.46 -3.58
N LYS A 34 -7.19 6.24 -4.27
CA LYS A 34 -8.41 7.03 -4.12
C LYS A 34 -9.08 6.83 -2.76
N GLU A 35 -9.16 5.59 -2.29
CA GLU A 35 -9.75 5.23 -1.00
C GLU A 35 -8.96 5.78 0.19
N LEU A 36 -7.63 5.74 0.12
CA LEU A 36 -6.72 6.19 1.19
C LEU A 36 -6.26 7.64 1.04
N GLY A 37 -6.66 8.33 -0.04
CA GLY A 37 -6.15 9.67 -0.37
C GLY A 37 -4.63 9.70 -0.52
N MET A 38 -4.04 8.62 -1.04
CA MET A 38 -2.60 8.46 -1.25
C MET A 38 -2.26 8.53 -2.74
N SER A 39 -0.98 8.78 -3.06
CA SER A 39 -0.52 8.59 -4.44
C SER A 39 -0.34 7.11 -4.75
N THR A 40 -0.62 6.72 -5.99
CA THR A 40 -0.32 5.37 -6.51
C THR A 40 1.13 4.95 -6.27
N ARG A 41 2.06 5.94 -6.30
CA ARG A 41 3.47 5.75 -5.97
C ARG A 41 3.71 5.36 -4.50
N ALA A 42 3.00 5.99 -3.56
CA ALA A 42 3.09 5.63 -2.14
C ALA A 42 2.58 4.20 -1.89
N ILE A 43 1.47 3.83 -2.52
CA ILE A 43 0.94 2.46 -2.48
C ILE A 43 1.99 1.48 -3.06
N GLN A 44 2.55 1.78 -4.24
CA GLN A 44 3.58 0.94 -4.84
C GLN A 44 4.79 0.72 -3.92
N ILE A 45 5.32 1.78 -3.30
CA ILE A 45 6.46 1.69 -2.36
C ILE A 45 6.06 0.87 -1.13
N TRP A 46 4.86 1.06 -0.60
CA TRP A 46 4.36 0.28 0.54
C TRP A 46 4.32 -1.22 0.21
N PHE A 47 3.76 -1.60 -0.94
CA PHE A 47 3.72 -3.01 -1.38
C PHE A 47 5.11 -3.58 -1.64
N GLN A 48 6.03 -2.78 -2.19
CA GLN A 48 7.44 -3.17 -2.34
C GLN A 48 8.09 -3.43 -0.98
N ASN A 49 7.98 -2.49 -0.04
CA ASN A 49 8.55 -2.61 1.30
C ASN A 49 7.94 -3.79 2.07
N LYS A 50 6.62 -4.00 1.99
CA LYS A 50 5.93 -5.12 2.64
C LYS A 50 6.43 -6.48 2.12
N ARG A 51 6.71 -6.60 0.81
CA ARG A 51 7.34 -7.82 0.27
C ARG A 51 8.78 -8.00 0.73
N GLN A 52 9.55 -6.91 0.87
CA GLN A 52 10.91 -7.00 1.39
C GLN A 52 10.92 -7.48 2.86
N THR A 53 9.94 -7.07 3.66
CA THR A 53 9.81 -7.57 5.05
C THR A 53 9.41 -9.04 5.14
N LEU A 54 8.75 -9.61 4.12
CA LEU A 54 8.42 -11.04 4.08
C LEU A 54 9.58 -11.93 3.61
N LYS A 55 10.57 -11.34 2.93
CA LYS A 55 11.77 -12.04 2.48
C LYS A 55 12.89 -12.05 3.52
N LYS A 56 12.67 -11.36 4.64
CA LYS A 56 13.58 -11.30 5.79
C LYS A 56 13.06 -12.24 6.87
#